data_AF-A0A2E0X9V3-F1
#
_entry.id   AF-A0A2E0X9V3-F1
#
_cell.length_a   1.000
_cell.length_b   1.000
_cell.length_c   1.000
_cell.angle_alpha   90.00
_cell.angle_beta   90.00
_cell.angle_gamma   90.00
#
_symmetry.space_group_name_H-M   'P 1'
#
loop_
_entity.id
_entity.type
_entity.pdbx_description
1 polymer ?
#
loop_
_entity_poly.entity_id
_entity_poly.type
_entity_poly.pdbx_seq_one_letter_code
_entity_poly.pdbx_strand_id
1 'polypeptide(L)'
;MKMRRKPPFVPSPVLGRQQGVVVMALAILAAAYSVHRAEAIVWDGGGVNSEWIEPANWQGNNVPGVDDVATIINGTATITGVTVPPVLAVEVGLPGVPGSLSMQGLTSPAILQVATDVTVASGGDLRVSGGQAPSQLSASRVLTSGNVTLNPLGLVQLTDEFVQHNGVVTFDNSALIVPQVAVNGGLFDAVGAVGANVTIGDGGALGATLGIGSGIGELSIDGNLRLRTDASLAIQFASTTRGNVTDNLQVSGALTLGGTLDLSALAGATPDEGEVFEIYSASKVFGTFDNIVGSSIGEGSWIPQFGDFLSNGMLAYSQLRGNMNGDGVVDEKDAELFAYAIRDEDSYFFDYYLNGFVADAFMADMDLDGANTFADIPLFLQAVEASGSSSAAALSAITRVLTAVPEPSAWVLGSLTALAVVIVKAKRIPRCP
;
A
#
# COMPACT_ATOMS: atom_id res chain seq x y z
N MET A 1 -63.63 71.17 -5.39
CA MET A 1 -64.36 70.53 -4.28
C MET A 1 -64.92 69.20 -4.77
N LYS A 2 -64.14 68.11 -4.69
CA LYS A 2 -64.54 66.76 -5.14
C LYS A 2 -64.61 65.85 -3.91
N MET A 3 -65.84 65.51 -3.50
CA MET A 3 -66.10 64.61 -2.38
C MET A 3 -65.58 63.20 -2.70
N ARG A 4 -64.55 62.74 -1.97
CA ARG A 4 -64.14 61.34 -1.94
C ARG A 4 -65.17 60.55 -1.11
N ARG A 5 -65.92 59.66 -1.78
CA ARG A 5 -66.77 58.67 -1.10
C ARG A 5 -65.87 57.60 -0.46
N LYS A 6 -66.02 57.39 0.85
CA LYS A 6 -65.42 56.26 1.57
C LYS A 6 -65.97 54.94 1.00
N PRO A 7 -65.13 53.95 0.69
CA PRO A 7 -65.59 52.63 0.27
C PRO A 7 -66.31 51.91 1.42
N PRO A 8 -67.27 51.03 1.10
CA PRO A 8 -68.03 50.28 2.08
C PRO A 8 -67.13 49.30 2.83
N PHE A 9 -67.35 49.22 4.15
CA PHE A 9 -66.70 48.28 5.04
C PHE A 9 -67.18 46.86 4.72
N VAL A 10 -66.27 46.02 4.21
CA VAL A 10 -66.53 44.60 3.96
C VAL A 10 -66.21 43.85 5.26
N PRO A 11 -67.17 43.16 5.90
CA PRO A 11 -66.90 42.37 7.10
C PRO A 11 -65.98 41.19 6.74
N SER A 12 -64.88 41.04 7.48
CA SER A 12 -63.94 39.93 7.32
C SER A 12 -64.64 38.59 7.49
N PRO A 13 -64.39 37.61 6.59
CA PRO A 13 -64.92 36.27 6.74
C PRO A 13 -64.35 35.63 8.01
N VAL A 14 -65.26 35.09 8.81
CA VAL A 14 -65.00 34.40 10.08
C VAL A 14 -63.99 33.27 9.88
N LEU A 15 -62.79 33.45 10.46
CA LEU A 15 -61.66 32.53 10.50
C LEU A 15 -61.89 31.36 11.49
N GLY A 16 -63.13 30.84 11.57
CA GLY A 16 -63.59 29.97 12.65
C GLY A 16 -63.60 28.46 12.35
N ARG A 17 -63.22 28.02 11.15
CA ARG A 17 -63.28 26.59 10.77
C ARG A 17 -62.04 26.02 10.06
N GLN A 18 -61.04 26.83 9.68
CA GLN A 18 -59.82 26.30 9.07
C GLN A 18 -58.72 25.89 10.07
N GLN A 19 -58.83 26.26 11.35
CA GLN A 19 -57.85 25.85 12.35
C GLN A 19 -57.95 24.35 12.71
N GLY A 20 -59.13 23.73 12.64
CA GLY A 20 -59.31 22.31 12.94
C GLY A 20 -58.71 21.36 11.88
N VAL A 21 -58.79 21.73 10.59
CA VAL A 21 -58.27 20.90 9.49
C VAL A 21 -56.74 20.99 9.40
N VAL A 22 -56.16 22.16 9.67
CA VAL A 22 -54.70 22.34 9.68
C VAL A 22 -54.04 21.62 10.86
N VAL A 23 -54.66 21.62 12.05
CA VAL A 23 -54.12 20.89 13.22
C VAL A 23 -54.22 19.37 13.03
N MET A 24 -55.29 18.86 12.41
CA MET A 24 -55.42 17.42 12.15
C MET A 24 -54.48 16.95 11.03
N ALA A 25 -54.25 17.77 9.99
CA ALA A 25 -53.24 17.48 8.97
C ALA A 25 -51.81 17.53 9.54
N LEU A 26 -51.49 18.46 10.44
CA LEU A 26 -50.18 18.49 11.13
C LEU A 26 -49.98 17.31 12.08
N ALA A 27 -51.04 16.86 12.77
CA ALA A 27 -50.97 15.70 13.66
C ALA A 27 -50.81 14.38 12.87
N ILE A 28 -51.43 14.27 11.69
CA ILE A 28 -51.23 13.13 10.79
C ILE A 28 -49.83 13.17 10.15
N LEU A 29 -49.30 14.36 9.81
CA LEU A 29 -47.92 14.50 9.31
C LEU A 29 -46.88 14.20 10.41
N ALA A 30 -47.13 14.63 11.65
CA ALA A 30 -46.25 14.37 12.79
C ALA A 30 -46.34 12.92 13.29
N ALA A 31 -47.49 12.25 13.16
CA ALA A 31 -47.63 10.82 13.43
C ALA A 31 -47.06 9.94 12.31
N ALA A 32 -47.02 10.44 11.07
CA ALA A 32 -46.37 9.75 9.94
C ALA A 32 -44.84 9.87 9.96
N TYR A 33 -44.30 10.87 10.67
CA TYR A 33 -42.87 10.99 10.99
C TYR A 33 -42.63 10.58 12.45
N SER A 34 -42.91 9.31 12.78
CA SER A 34 -42.24 8.71 13.93
C SER A 34 -40.75 8.70 13.61
N VAL A 35 -39.96 9.53 14.29
CA VAL A 35 -38.51 9.47 14.23
C VAL A 35 -38.13 8.09 14.75
N HIS A 36 -37.89 7.13 13.84
CA HIS A 36 -37.27 5.88 14.23
C HIS A 36 -35.89 6.26 14.74
N ARG A 37 -35.64 5.99 16.02
CA ARG A 37 -34.29 6.13 16.54
C ARG A 37 -33.50 5.01 15.92
N ALA A 38 -32.33 5.34 15.37
CA ALA A 38 -31.39 4.35 14.90
C ALA A 38 -31.16 3.30 16.00
N GLU A 39 -31.57 2.07 15.73
CA GLU A 39 -31.38 0.93 16.63
C GLU A 39 -30.21 0.10 16.12
N ALA A 40 -29.38 -0.39 17.04
CA ALA A 40 -28.37 -1.38 16.71
C ALA A 40 -29.03 -2.75 16.76
N ILE A 41 -29.20 -3.38 15.60
CA ILE A 41 -29.79 -4.71 15.46
C ILE A 41 -28.65 -5.71 15.28
N VAL A 42 -28.52 -6.61 16.26
CA VAL A 42 -27.40 -7.53 16.36
C VAL A 42 -27.76 -8.86 15.70
N TRP A 43 -26.86 -9.39 14.88
CA TRP A 43 -26.93 -10.75 14.37
C TRP A 43 -26.81 -11.75 15.52
N ASP A 44 -27.82 -12.61 15.70
CA ASP A 44 -27.81 -13.67 16.69
C ASP A 44 -27.79 -15.08 16.07
N GLY A 45 -28.00 -15.18 14.76
CA GLY A 45 -27.98 -16.45 14.02
C GLY A 45 -29.07 -17.44 14.47
N GLY A 46 -30.17 -16.94 15.04
CA GLY A 46 -31.28 -17.78 15.54
C GLY A 46 -32.11 -18.48 14.47
N GLY A 47 -31.92 -18.14 13.19
CA GLY A 47 -32.66 -18.69 12.06
C GLY A 47 -32.15 -20.07 11.60
N VAL A 48 -32.82 -20.60 10.57
CA VAL A 48 -32.50 -21.92 10.00
C VAL A 48 -31.36 -21.89 8.98
N ASN A 49 -30.93 -20.70 8.58
CA ASN A 49 -29.86 -20.45 7.62
C ASN A 49 -29.14 -19.15 8.01
N SER A 50 -28.12 -18.76 7.24
CA SER A 50 -27.35 -17.54 7.48
C SER A 50 -27.83 -16.34 6.66
N GLU A 51 -29.01 -16.38 6.05
CA GLU A 51 -29.44 -15.31 5.13
C GLU A 51 -29.81 -14.03 5.87
N TRP A 52 -29.34 -12.90 5.37
CA TRP A 52 -29.59 -11.55 5.90
C TRP A 52 -31.08 -11.24 6.02
N ILE A 53 -31.87 -11.70 5.04
CA ILE A 53 -33.29 -11.40 4.94
C ILE A 53 -34.16 -12.23 5.89
N GLU A 54 -33.60 -13.22 6.58
CA GLU A 54 -34.33 -14.05 7.55
C GLU A 54 -34.42 -13.32 8.89
N PRO A 55 -35.61 -12.84 9.33
CA PRO A 55 -35.72 -12.06 10.54
C PRO A 55 -35.22 -12.81 11.78
N ALA A 56 -35.39 -14.14 11.83
CA ALA A 56 -34.95 -14.96 12.95
C ALA A 56 -33.44 -14.97 13.21
N ASN A 57 -32.62 -14.45 12.29
CA ASN A 57 -31.18 -14.28 12.47
C ASN A 57 -30.77 -12.98 13.17
N TRP A 58 -31.74 -12.11 13.43
CA TRP A 58 -31.53 -10.80 14.02
C TRP A 58 -32.23 -10.70 15.37
N GLN A 59 -31.55 -10.06 16.32
CA GLN A 59 -32.09 -9.80 17.65
C GLN A 59 -33.46 -9.12 17.54
N GLY A 60 -34.46 -9.72 18.19
CA GLY A 60 -35.85 -9.22 18.15
C GLY A 60 -36.66 -9.69 16.93
N ASN A 61 -36.11 -10.60 16.13
CA ASN A 61 -36.71 -11.14 14.91
C ASN A 61 -37.08 -10.04 13.90
N ASN A 62 -36.21 -9.03 13.75
CA ASN A 62 -36.43 -7.89 12.88
C ASN A 62 -35.20 -7.65 11.99
N VAL A 63 -35.40 -7.60 10.67
CA VAL A 63 -34.31 -7.33 9.72
C VAL A 63 -33.96 -5.83 9.80
N PRO A 64 -32.66 -5.45 9.85
CA PRO A 64 -32.24 -4.05 9.84
C PRO A 64 -32.82 -3.26 8.66
N GLY A 65 -33.38 -2.08 8.95
CA GLY A 65 -33.88 -1.12 7.97
C GLY A 65 -32.98 0.11 7.80
N VAL A 66 -33.48 1.11 7.07
CA VAL A 66 -32.71 2.29 6.62
C VAL A 66 -32.14 3.15 7.74
N ASP A 67 -32.76 3.12 8.92
CA ASP A 67 -32.31 3.88 10.08
C ASP A 67 -31.45 3.04 11.04
N ASP A 68 -31.30 1.73 10.79
CA ASP A 68 -30.69 0.80 11.73
C ASP A 68 -29.22 0.53 11.43
N VAL A 69 -28.46 0.26 12.49
CA VAL A 69 -27.09 -0.24 12.39
C VAL A 69 -27.14 -1.76 12.47
N ALA A 70 -26.66 -2.44 11.43
CA ALA A 70 -26.56 -3.88 11.41
C ALA A 70 -25.21 -4.33 11.99
N THR A 71 -25.22 -4.97 13.15
CA THR A 71 -23.99 -5.44 13.83
C THR A 71 -23.88 -6.96 13.76
N ILE A 72 -22.85 -7.48 13.09
CA ILE A 72 -22.65 -8.92 12.91
C ILE A 72 -21.49 -9.39 13.80
N ILE A 73 -21.81 -10.17 14.82
CA ILE A 73 -20.85 -10.76 15.76
C ILE A 73 -21.14 -12.24 15.98
N ASN A 74 -20.10 -13.03 16.25
CA ASN A 74 -20.16 -14.47 16.52
C ASN A 74 -20.94 -15.29 15.47
N GLY A 75 -20.89 -14.89 14.20
CA GLY A 75 -21.59 -15.57 13.14
C GLY A 75 -21.28 -15.01 11.76
N THR A 76 -21.96 -15.55 10.76
CA THR A 76 -21.88 -15.13 9.36
C THR A 76 -23.27 -14.75 8.88
N ALA A 77 -23.42 -13.53 8.38
CA ALA A 77 -24.58 -13.11 7.60
C ALA A 77 -24.27 -13.24 6.11
N THR A 78 -25.21 -13.79 5.33
CA THR A 78 -25.09 -13.99 3.89
C THR A 78 -26.12 -13.18 3.12
N ILE A 79 -25.72 -12.58 2.01
CA ILE A 79 -26.63 -11.96 1.03
C ILE A 79 -26.45 -12.71 -0.28
N THR A 80 -27.41 -13.56 -0.62
CA THR A 80 -27.29 -14.44 -1.79
C THR A 80 -28.29 -14.08 -2.89
N GLY A 81 -27.82 -13.45 -3.97
CA GLY A 81 -28.62 -13.16 -5.17
C GLY A 81 -29.88 -12.32 -4.93
N VAL A 82 -29.87 -11.44 -3.93
CA VAL A 82 -30.98 -10.56 -3.59
C VAL A 82 -30.50 -9.12 -3.36
N THR A 83 -31.40 -8.16 -3.58
CA THR A 83 -31.20 -6.78 -3.14
C THR A 83 -31.80 -6.61 -1.76
N VAL A 84 -30.97 -6.25 -0.79
CA VAL A 84 -31.40 -5.97 0.59
C VAL A 84 -31.87 -4.51 0.69
N PRO A 85 -32.90 -4.20 1.51
CA PRO A 85 -33.23 -2.81 1.83
C PRO A 85 -32.00 -2.04 2.35
N PRO A 86 -31.90 -0.73 2.08
CA PRO A 86 -30.80 0.05 2.62
C PRO A 86 -30.75 0.00 4.16
N VAL A 87 -29.55 0.12 4.72
CA VAL A 87 -29.32 0.24 6.17
C VAL A 87 -28.50 1.48 6.49
N LEU A 88 -28.54 1.96 7.74
CA LEU A 88 -27.80 3.15 8.12
C LEU A 88 -26.29 2.90 8.09
N ALA A 89 -25.85 1.83 8.77
CA ALA A 89 -24.45 1.44 8.89
C ALA A 89 -24.33 -0.08 9.04
N VAL A 90 -23.13 -0.62 8.80
CA VAL A 90 -22.82 -2.04 9.03
C VAL A 90 -21.54 -2.17 9.84
N GLU A 91 -21.58 -3.00 10.88
CA GLU A 91 -20.43 -3.34 11.71
C GLU A 91 -20.19 -4.86 11.62
N VAL A 92 -18.99 -5.25 11.19
CA VAL A 92 -18.60 -6.66 11.03
C VAL A 92 -17.51 -6.98 12.04
N GLY A 93 -17.86 -7.81 13.04
CA GLY A 93 -17.01 -8.14 14.17
C GLY A 93 -16.83 -6.99 15.16
N LEU A 94 -16.14 -7.28 16.27
CA LEU A 94 -15.63 -6.30 17.24
C LEU A 94 -14.18 -6.65 17.57
N PRO A 95 -13.41 -5.77 18.25
CA PRO A 95 -12.09 -6.14 18.75
C PRO A 95 -12.13 -7.42 19.60
N GLY A 96 -11.52 -8.49 19.10
CA GLY A 96 -11.48 -9.80 19.75
C GLY A 96 -12.76 -10.64 19.62
N VAL A 97 -13.78 -10.17 18.91
CA VAL A 97 -15.02 -10.93 18.65
C VAL A 97 -15.19 -11.08 17.13
N PRO A 98 -15.18 -12.31 16.59
CA PRO A 98 -15.28 -12.48 15.16
C PRO A 98 -16.68 -12.12 14.64
N GLY A 99 -16.77 -11.78 13.36
CA GLY A 99 -18.03 -11.59 12.65
C GLY A 99 -17.77 -11.61 11.15
N SER A 100 -18.74 -12.06 10.35
CA SER A 100 -18.55 -12.12 8.90
C SER A 100 -19.78 -11.70 8.12
N LEU A 101 -19.56 -10.93 7.06
CA LEU A 101 -20.56 -10.60 6.05
C LEU A 101 -20.09 -11.15 4.71
N SER A 102 -20.90 -11.99 4.07
CA SER A 102 -20.60 -12.60 2.77
C SER A 102 -21.70 -12.28 1.75
N MET A 103 -21.34 -11.61 0.66
CA MET A 103 -22.24 -11.27 -0.44
C MET A 103 -21.90 -12.10 -1.67
N GLN A 104 -22.88 -12.83 -2.21
CA GLN A 104 -22.70 -13.68 -3.39
C GLN A 104 -23.82 -13.51 -4.42
N GLY A 105 -23.46 -13.04 -5.60
CA GLY A 105 -24.35 -12.98 -6.76
C GLY A 105 -24.50 -14.39 -7.34
N LEU A 106 -25.74 -14.82 -7.57
CA LEU A 106 -26.00 -16.07 -8.29
C LEU A 106 -26.46 -15.71 -9.71
N THR A 107 -27.64 -16.15 -10.12
CA THR A 107 -28.30 -15.67 -11.34
C THR A 107 -28.80 -14.23 -11.22
N SER A 108 -28.94 -13.74 -9.99
CA SER A 108 -29.30 -12.37 -9.63
C SER A 108 -28.18 -11.74 -8.81
N PRO A 109 -27.99 -10.40 -8.88
CA PRO A 109 -26.96 -9.72 -8.11
C PRO A 109 -27.29 -9.72 -6.61
N ALA A 110 -26.26 -9.79 -5.77
CA ALA A 110 -26.38 -9.47 -4.35
C ALA A 110 -26.05 -7.99 -4.14
N ILE A 111 -27.00 -7.20 -3.64
CA ILE A 111 -26.84 -5.75 -3.50
C ILE A 111 -27.12 -5.33 -2.06
N LEU A 112 -26.19 -4.58 -1.48
CA LEU A 112 -26.33 -3.92 -0.18
C LEU A 112 -26.00 -2.43 -0.32
N GLN A 113 -26.91 -1.58 0.13
CA GLN A 113 -26.73 -0.13 0.21
C GLN A 113 -26.64 0.28 1.68
N VAL A 114 -25.54 0.93 2.05
CA VAL A 114 -25.28 1.42 3.39
C VAL A 114 -25.22 2.95 3.31
N ALA A 115 -26.06 3.63 4.07
CA ALA A 115 -26.17 5.10 3.97
C ALA A 115 -24.87 5.78 4.42
N THR A 116 -24.21 5.23 5.43
CA THR A 116 -22.98 5.77 6.03
C THR A 116 -21.82 4.79 5.86
N ASP A 117 -21.30 4.25 6.95
CA ASP A 117 -20.04 3.53 6.97
C ASP A 117 -20.24 2.01 7.09
N VAL A 118 -19.32 1.26 6.49
CA VAL A 118 -19.09 -0.15 6.79
C VAL A 118 -17.80 -0.25 7.59
N THR A 119 -17.89 -0.76 8.83
CA THR A 119 -16.73 -0.98 9.69
C THR A 119 -16.44 -2.46 9.82
N VAL A 120 -15.22 -2.88 9.51
CA VAL A 120 -14.73 -4.26 9.67
C VAL A 120 -13.67 -4.25 10.77
N ALA A 121 -14.04 -4.73 11.96
CA ALA A 121 -13.11 -4.80 13.09
C ALA A 121 -12.00 -5.83 12.85
N SER A 122 -11.00 -5.93 13.72
CA SER A 122 -9.89 -6.87 13.54
C SER A 122 -10.28 -8.35 13.56
N GLY A 123 -11.42 -8.71 14.14
CA GLY A 123 -12.02 -10.05 14.02
C GLY A 123 -13.03 -10.18 12.87
N GLY A 124 -13.30 -9.09 12.14
CA GLY A 124 -14.26 -9.01 11.07
C GLY A 124 -13.75 -9.59 9.75
N ASP A 125 -14.65 -10.16 8.97
CA ASP A 125 -14.39 -10.68 7.63
C ASP A 125 -15.51 -10.26 6.66
N LEU A 126 -15.22 -9.32 5.76
CA LEU A 126 -16.13 -8.87 4.72
C LEU A 126 -15.75 -9.50 3.38
N ARG A 127 -16.68 -10.23 2.76
CA ARG A 127 -16.49 -10.81 1.43
C ARG A 127 -17.54 -10.33 0.47
N VAL A 128 -17.11 -9.83 -0.68
CA VAL A 128 -17.99 -9.46 -1.80
C VAL A 128 -17.53 -10.23 -3.04
N SER A 129 -18.37 -11.15 -3.48
CA SER A 129 -18.06 -12.02 -4.64
C SER A 129 -19.23 -11.99 -5.59
N GLY A 130 -18.98 -11.85 -6.88
CA GLY A 130 -19.98 -12.28 -7.85
C GLY A 130 -19.93 -13.79 -8.04
N GLY A 131 -20.94 -14.31 -8.73
CA GLY A 131 -20.99 -15.67 -9.24
C GLY A 131 -21.27 -15.61 -10.74
N GLN A 132 -22.53 -15.78 -11.13
CA GLN A 132 -22.94 -15.52 -12.52
C GLN A 132 -23.34 -14.05 -12.74
N ALA A 133 -23.81 -13.39 -11.67
CA ALA A 133 -24.11 -11.97 -11.61
C ALA A 133 -23.14 -11.25 -10.66
N PRO A 134 -22.88 -9.95 -10.88
CA PRO A 134 -22.03 -9.17 -9.99
C PRO A 134 -22.69 -8.97 -8.62
N SER A 135 -21.87 -8.81 -7.58
CA SER A 135 -22.32 -8.34 -6.26
C SER A 135 -21.85 -6.93 -6.03
N GLN A 136 -22.68 -6.11 -5.39
CA GLN A 136 -22.37 -4.70 -5.16
C GLN A 136 -22.62 -4.30 -3.71
N LEU A 137 -21.56 -3.82 -3.07
CA LEU A 137 -21.65 -3.05 -1.83
C LEU A 137 -21.51 -1.56 -2.17
N SER A 138 -22.45 -0.74 -1.70
CA SER A 138 -22.36 0.72 -1.79
C SER A 138 -22.41 1.34 -0.40
N ALA A 139 -21.48 2.24 -0.09
CA ALA A 139 -21.41 2.93 1.19
C ALA A 139 -20.79 4.32 1.04
N SER A 140 -20.82 5.14 2.09
CA SER A 140 -19.99 6.36 2.14
C SER A 140 -18.53 5.98 2.28
N ARG A 141 -18.20 5.15 3.27
CA ARG A 141 -16.84 4.70 3.58
C ARG A 141 -16.78 3.23 3.94
N VAL A 142 -15.60 2.65 3.79
CA VAL A 142 -15.23 1.37 4.40
C VAL A 142 -14.01 1.60 5.28
N LEU A 143 -14.13 1.26 6.56
CA LEU A 143 -13.08 1.31 7.56
C LEU A 143 -12.73 -0.12 7.96
N THR A 144 -11.51 -0.58 7.76
CA THR A 144 -11.13 -1.95 8.10
C THR A 144 -9.85 -2.05 8.92
N SER A 145 -9.91 -2.91 9.94
CA SER A 145 -8.74 -3.47 10.64
C SER A 145 -8.71 -5.01 10.54
N GLY A 146 -9.69 -5.61 9.84
CA GLY A 146 -9.86 -7.04 9.67
C GLY A 146 -9.63 -7.48 8.24
N ASN A 147 -10.36 -8.50 7.79
CA ASN A 147 -10.21 -9.04 6.45
C ASN A 147 -11.28 -8.48 5.51
N VAL A 148 -10.87 -8.01 4.34
CA VAL A 148 -11.79 -7.64 3.24
C VAL A 148 -11.35 -8.40 1.99
N THR A 149 -12.24 -9.20 1.41
CA THR A 149 -11.97 -9.93 0.18
C THR A 149 -12.97 -9.54 -0.91
N LEU A 150 -12.46 -9.02 -2.02
CA LEU A 150 -13.23 -8.76 -3.23
C LEU A 150 -12.85 -9.79 -4.30
N ASN A 151 -13.69 -10.80 -4.44
CA ASN A 151 -13.53 -11.87 -5.42
C ASN A 151 -14.02 -11.40 -6.81
N PRO A 152 -13.79 -12.20 -7.88
CA PRO A 152 -14.21 -11.84 -9.22
C PRO A 152 -15.69 -11.42 -9.27
N LEU A 153 -15.97 -10.37 -10.05
CA LEU A 153 -17.29 -9.75 -10.18
C LEU A 153 -17.86 -9.14 -8.87
N GLY A 154 -17.07 -9.04 -7.80
CA GLY A 154 -17.35 -8.19 -6.65
C GLY A 154 -17.07 -6.73 -6.99
N LEU A 155 -18.00 -5.84 -6.64
CA LEU A 155 -17.89 -4.40 -6.79
C LEU A 155 -18.10 -3.73 -5.43
N VAL A 156 -17.15 -2.90 -5.02
CA VAL A 156 -17.32 -1.95 -3.92
C VAL A 156 -17.31 -0.54 -4.50
N GLN A 157 -18.39 0.20 -4.27
CA GLN A 157 -18.53 1.58 -4.73
C GLN A 157 -18.73 2.50 -3.53
N LEU A 158 -17.80 3.43 -3.34
CA LEU A 158 -17.80 4.34 -2.20
C LEU A 158 -17.85 5.79 -2.67
N THR A 159 -18.52 6.65 -1.90
CA THR A 159 -18.61 8.07 -2.24
C THR A 159 -17.53 8.94 -1.60
N ASP A 160 -16.79 8.42 -0.62
CA ASP A 160 -15.76 9.16 0.12
C ASP A 160 -14.40 8.43 0.11
N GLU A 161 -14.17 7.49 1.03
CA GLU A 161 -12.86 6.84 1.20
C GLU A 161 -12.94 5.36 1.60
N PHE A 162 -11.90 4.61 1.23
CA PHE A 162 -11.59 3.30 1.77
C PHE A 162 -10.35 3.45 2.66
N VAL A 163 -10.44 3.05 3.93
CA VAL A 163 -9.35 3.17 4.90
C VAL A 163 -9.06 1.82 5.54
N GLN A 164 -7.82 1.35 5.36
CA GLN A 164 -7.28 0.18 6.06
C GLN A 164 -6.34 0.64 7.17
N HIS A 165 -6.62 0.28 8.41
CA HIS A 165 -5.73 0.51 9.55
C HIS A 165 -4.82 -0.68 9.83
N ASN A 166 -5.30 -1.90 9.56
CA ASN A 166 -4.57 -3.16 9.71
C ASN A 166 -5.31 -4.27 8.95
N GLY A 167 -4.89 -5.52 9.12
CA GLY A 167 -5.55 -6.70 8.55
C GLY A 167 -5.11 -6.97 7.12
N VAL A 168 -5.94 -7.70 6.38
CA VAL A 168 -5.64 -8.11 5.00
C VAL A 168 -6.79 -7.69 4.10
N VAL A 169 -6.47 -6.96 3.05
CA VAL A 169 -7.38 -6.63 1.96
C VAL A 169 -6.91 -7.39 0.73
N THR A 170 -7.77 -8.20 0.13
CA THR A 170 -7.44 -8.99 -1.06
C THR A 170 -8.42 -8.71 -2.19
N PHE A 171 -7.92 -8.23 -3.33
CA PHE A 171 -8.71 -8.09 -4.56
C PHE A 171 -8.24 -9.12 -5.59
N ASP A 172 -9.17 -9.95 -6.05
CA ASP A 172 -8.93 -10.92 -7.11
C ASP A 172 -9.82 -10.60 -8.30
N ASN A 173 -9.26 -9.87 -9.27
CA ASN A 173 -9.94 -9.50 -10.52
C ASN A 173 -11.30 -8.81 -10.27
N SER A 174 -11.32 -7.94 -9.26
CA SER A 174 -12.49 -7.17 -8.84
C SER A 174 -12.28 -5.67 -9.05
N ALA A 175 -13.30 -4.87 -8.73
CA ALA A 175 -13.25 -3.42 -8.88
C ALA A 175 -13.56 -2.72 -7.55
N LEU A 176 -12.67 -1.82 -7.15
CA LEU A 176 -12.91 -0.82 -6.12
C LEU A 176 -13.03 0.55 -6.78
N ILE A 177 -14.19 1.19 -6.65
CA ILE A 177 -14.45 2.53 -7.17
C ILE A 177 -14.65 3.47 -6.00
N VAL A 178 -13.69 4.36 -5.74
CA VAL A 178 -13.69 5.27 -4.59
C VAL A 178 -12.82 6.50 -4.88
N PRO A 179 -13.14 7.70 -4.39
CA PRO A 179 -12.25 8.85 -4.58
C PRO A 179 -10.82 8.66 -4.03
N GLN A 180 -10.69 8.00 -2.88
CA GLN A 180 -9.42 7.81 -2.15
C GLN A 180 -9.33 6.43 -1.49
N VAL A 181 -8.13 5.85 -1.51
CA VAL A 181 -7.73 4.67 -0.73
C VAL A 181 -6.55 5.05 0.17
N ALA A 182 -6.67 4.81 1.47
CA ALA A 182 -5.60 4.97 2.45
C ALA A 182 -5.30 3.64 3.15
N VAL A 183 -4.09 3.13 2.97
CA VAL A 183 -3.61 1.91 3.63
C VAL A 183 -2.58 2.31 4.68
N ASN A 184 -3.03 2.49 5.92
CA ASN A 184 -2.19 2.92 7.03
C ASN A 184 -1.39 1.76 7.66
N GLY A 185 -1.82 0.50 7.42
CA GLY A 185 -1.11 -0.67 7.89
C GLY A 185 -1.70 -1.99 7.40
N GLY A 186 -0.95 -3.07 7.55
CA GLY A 186 -1.35 -4.41 7.10
C GLY A 186 -1.00 -4.67 5.64
N LEU A 187 -1.68 -5.66 5.04
CA LEU A 187 -1.48 -6.06 3.64
C LEU A 187 -2.65 -5.61 2.79
N PHE A 188 -2.37 -4.85 1.72
CA PHE A 188 -3.30 -4.55 0.64
C PHE A 188 -2.81 -5.28 -0.61
N ASP A 189 -3.38 -6.46 -0.86
CA ASP A 189 -2.99 -7.38 -1.92
C ASP A 189 -4.01 -7.34 -3.05
N ALA A 190 -3.69 -6.76 -4.21
CA ALA A 190 -4.70 -6.48 -5.22
C ALA A 190 -4.28 -6.87 -6.64
N VAL A 191 -5.20 -7.54 -7.33
CA VAL A 191 -5.16 -7.82 -8.77
C VAL A 191 -6.44 -7.27 -9.39
N GLY A 192 -6.31 -6.53 -10.50
CA GLY A 192 -7.43 -5.89 -11.19
C GLY A 192 -7.35 -4.37 -11.15
N ALA A 193 -8.48 -3.69 -10.90
CA ALA A 193 -8.59 -2.24 -11.05
C ALA A 193 -9.04 -1.54 -9.75
N VAL A 194 -8.26 -0.51 -9.36
CA VAL A 194 -8.59 0.43 -8.30
C VAL A 194 -8.80 1.80 -8.92
N GLY A 195 -10.06 2.23 -9.02
CA GLY A 195 -10.41 3.56 -9.52
C GLY A 195 -10.38 4.60 -8.41
N ALA A 196 -9.17 4.99 -7.97
CA ALA A 196 -8.94 5.90 -6.86
C ALA A 196 -7.55 6.55 -6.89
N ASN A 197 -7.36 7.62 -6.11
CA ASN A 197 -6.01 7.95 -5.63
C ASN A 197 -5.67 7.05 -4.45
N VAL A 198 -4.46 6.51 -4.42
CA VAL A 198 -4.02 5.52 -3.43
C VAL A 198 -2.84 6.08 -2.64
N THR A 199 -2.88 5.97 -1.32
CA THR A 199 -1.74 6.21 -0.43
C THR A 199 -1.46 4.96 0.40
N ILE A 200 -0.22 4.49 0.37
CA ILE A 200 0.26 3.36 1.17
C ILE A 200 1.23 3.89 2.23
N GLY A 201 1.01 3.46 3.48
CA GLY A 201 1.66 3.98 4.67
C GLY A 201 0.97 5.24 5.21
N ASP A 202 1.24 5.58 6.47
CA ASP A 202 0.79 6.83 7.11
C ASP A 202 1.94 7.61 7.78
N GLY A 203 3.16 7.07 7.74
CA GLY A 203 4.33 7.53 8.49
C GLY A 203 4.38 6.99 9.92
N GLY A 204 3.52 6.03 10.25
CA GLY A 204 3.41 5.39 11.55
C GLY A 204 4.26 4.11 11.66
N ALA A 205 4.03 3.36 12.74
CA ALA A 205 4.85 2.19 13.08
C ALA A 205 4.29 0.86 12.53
N LEU A 206 3.08 0.84 11.98
CA LEU A 206 2.39 -0.41 11.66
C LEU A 206 2.84 -1.04 10.34
N GLY A 207 3.54 -0.31 9.47
CA GLY A 207 3.99 -0.78 8.16
C GLY A 207 2.83 -1.16 7.24
N ALA A 208 2.81 -0.63 6.03
CA ALA A 208 1.78 -0.94 5.05
C ALA A 208 2.41 -1.59 3.82
N THR A 209 1.90 -2.74 3.40
CA THR A 209 2.40 -3.44 2.21
C THR A 209 1.35 -3.39 1.10
N LEU A 210 1.79 -2.95 -0.09
CA LEU A 210 1.08 -3.11 -1.34
C LEU A 210 1.62 -4.36 -2.06
N GLY A 211 0.78 -5.38 -2.22
CA GLY A 211 1.05 -6.58 -3.01
C GLY A 211 0.20 -6.64 -4.28
N ILE A 212 0.65 -7.42 -5.27
CA ILE A 212 -0.01 -7.57 -6.59
C ILE A 212 -0.49 -9.03 -6.79
N GLY A 213 -1.19 -9.55 -5.79
CA GLY A 213 -1.68 -10.92 -5.75
C GLY A 213 -0.67 -11.92 -5.15
N SER A 214 -1.14 -13.15 -4.95
CA SER A 214 -0.33 -14.27 -4.42
C SER A 214 0.50 -14.99 -5.50
N GLY A 215 0.80 -14.31 -6.59
CA GLY A 215 1.48 -14.83 -7.77
C GLY A 215 1.64 -13.70 -8.77
N ILE A 216 2.00 -14.02 -10.01
CA ILE A 216 2.17 -13.00 -11.07
C ILE A 216 0.84 -12.34 -11.38
N GLY A 217 0.74 -11.04 -11.07
CA GLY A 217 -0.48 -10.25 -11.23
C GLY A 217 -0.27 -8.93 -11.98
N GLU A 218 -1.40 -8.29 -12.28
CA GLU A 218 -1.45 -6.92 -12.77
C GLU A 218 -2.40 -6.11 -11.90
N LEU A 219 -1.92 -4.97 -11.40
CA LEU A 219 -2.72 -4.01 -10.65
C LEU A 219 -2.74 -2.68 -11.41
N SER A 220 -3.93 -2.23 -11.77
CA SER A 220 -4.17 -0.92 -12.38
C SER A 220 -4.79 0.04 -11.36
N ILE A 221 -4.14 1.17 -11.13
CA ILE A 221 -4.64 2.29 -10.34
C ILE A 221 -5.03 3.42 -11.30
N ASP A 222 -6.33 3.71 -11.39
CA ASP A 222 -6.83 4.87 -12.13
C ASP A 222 -6.85 6.12 -11.24
N GLY A 223 -5.67 6.69 -11.03
CA GLY A 223 -5.42 7.84 -10.18
C GLY A 223 -3.94 8.00 -9.86
N ASN A 224 -3.62 8.77 -8.82
CA ASN A 224 -2.25 8.88 -8.31
C ASN A 224 -1.97 7.77 -7.29
N LEU A 225 -0.73 7.28 -7.24
CA LEU A 225 -0.23 6.42 -6.18
C LEU A 225 0.90 7.13 -5.41
N ARG A 226 0.82 7.09 -4.08
CA ARG A 226 1.90 7.55 -3.18
C ARG A 226 2.31 6.45 -2.22
N LEU A 227 3.58 6.04 -2.31
CA LEU A 227 4.24 5.20 -1.33
C LEU A 227 4.94 6.12 -0.31
N ARG A 228 4.62 5.97 0.98
CA ARG A 228 5.30 6.70 2.06
C ARG A 228 6.54 5.96 2.54
N THR A 229 7.31 6.59 3.42
CA THR A 229 8.57 6.06 3.95
C THR A 229 8.41 4.76 4.75
N ASP A 230 7.21 4.49 5.27
CA ASP A 230 6.83 3.27 6.00
C ASP A 230 6.09 2.24 5.12
N ALA A 231 5.95 2.52 3.82
CA ALA A 231 5.33 1.60 2.87
C ALA A 231 6.32 0.53 2.38
N SER A 232 5.78 -0.62 1.97
CA SER A 232 6.48 -1.63 1.19
C SER A 232 5.69 -1.92 -0.10
N LEU A 233 6.38 -1.98 -1.24
CA LEU A 233 5.84 -2.50 -2.50
C LEU A 233 6.44 -3.88 -2.73
N ALA A 234 5.61 -4.92 -2.68
CA ALA A 234 6.04 -6.29 -2.96
C ALA A 234 5.87 -6.60 -4.45
N ILE A 235 6.97 -7.00 -5.10
CA ILE A 235 7.00 -7.43 -6.51
C ILE A 235 7.55 -8.85 -6.58
N GLN A 236 6.79 -9.71 -7.25
CA GLN A 236 7.15 -11.08 -7.53
C GLN A 236 7.57 -11.24 -8.99
N PHE A 237 8.53 -12.10 -9.23
CA PHE A 237 8.91 -12.52 -10.57
C PHE A 237 8.96 -14.04 -10.68
N ALA A 238 8.72 -14.54 -11.88
CA ALA A 238 8.81 -15.94 -12.20
C ALA A 238 9.58 -16.12 -13.51
N SER A 239 10.50 -17.08 -13.51
CA SER A 239 11.07 -17.60 -14.75
C SER A 239 10.10 -18.61 -15.33
N THR A 240 9.73 -18.42 -16.60
CA THR A 240 8.88 -19.39 -17.31
C THR A 240 9.57 -19.83 -18.59
N THR A 241 9.23 -21.03 -19.05
CA THR A 241 9.67 -21.53 -20.37
C THR A 241 9.23 -20.65 -21.54
N ARG A 242 8.33 -19.67 -21.30
CA ARG A 242 7.81 -18.74 -22.31
C ARG A 242 8.38 -17.32 -22.15
N GLY A 243 9.41 -17.15 -21.34
CA GLY A 243 9.96 -15.85 -20.96
C GLY A 243 9.58 -15.47 -19.54
N ASN A 244 10.19 -14.42 -19.03
CA ASN A 244 10.02 -14.04 -17.65
C ASN A 244 8.85 -13.10 -17.50
N VAL A 245 8.16 -13.26 -16.39
CA VAL A 245 7.00 -12.45 -16.04
C VAL A 245 7.23 -11.91 -14.63
N THR A 246 6.75 -10.70 -14.43
CA THR A 246 6.80 -9.99 -13.15
C THR A 246 5.40 -9.50 -12.85
N ASP A 247 5.15 -9.24 -11.57
CA ASP A 247 4.06 -8.36 -11.19
C ASP A 247 4.20 -7.02 -11.90
N ASN A 248 3.08 -6.47 -12.33
CA ASN A 248 3.03 -5.21 -13.06
C ASN A 248 2.07 -4.23 -12.38
N LEU A 249 2.62 -3.11 -11.92
CA LEU A 249 1.86 -1.99 -11.36
C LEU A 249 1.65 -0.88 -12.39
N GLN A 250 0.40 -0.64 -12.78
CA GLN A 250 0.05 0.43 -13.71
C GLN A 250 -0.64 1.57 -12.96
N VAL A 251 -0.14 2.79 -13.11
CA VAL A 251 -0.69 4.00 -12.47
C VAL A 251 -1.05 5.02 -13.55
N SER A 252 -2.33 5.35 -13.72
CA SER A 252 -2.74 6.31 -14.77
C SER A 252 -2.27 7.75 -14.48
N GLY A 253 -2.10 8.09 -13.20
CA GLY A 253 -1.63 9.39 -12.71
C GLY A 253 -0.15 9.41 -12.32
N ALA A 254 0.17 10.21 -11.30
CA ALA A 254 1.52 10.32 -10.77
C ALA A 254 1.82 9.20 -9.74
N LEU A 255 3.00 8.62 -9.84
CA LEU A 255 3.58 7.69 -8.87
C LEU A 255 4.65 8.42 -8.05
N THR A 256 4.43 8.55 -6.74
CA THR A 256 5.45 9.03 -5.80
C THR A 256 6.04 7.83 -5.06
N LEU A 257 7.32 7.57 -5.27
CA LEU A 257 8.07 6.50 -4.62
C LEU A 257 8.55 6.92 -3.22
N GLY A 258 8.73 5.91 -2.38
CA GLY A 258 9.20 6.00 -1.00
C GLY A 258 9.15 4.60 -0.38
N GLY A 259 9.68 4.44 0.83
CA GLY A 259 9.61 3.17 1.55
C GLY A 259 10.49 2.08 0.93
N THR A 260 10.06 0.82 1.04
CA THR A 260 10.85 -0.34 0.61
C THR A 260 10.27 -0.98 -0.66
N LEU A 261 11.13 -1.31 -1.63
CA LEU A 261 10.81 -2.26 -2.70
C LEU A 261 11.22 -3.67 -2.24
N ASP A 262 10.26 -4.58 -2.13
CA ASP A 262 10.48 -5.96 -1.70
C ASP A 262 10.37 -6.92 -2.90
N LEU A 263 11.50 -7.49 -3.30
CA LEU A 263 11.62 -8.34 -4.49
C LEU A 263 11.68 -9.81 -4.09
N SER A 264 10.88 -10.66 -4.75
CA SER A 264 10.90 -12.10 -4.46
C SER A 264 10.70 -13.00 -5.68
N ALA A 265 11.44 -14.11 -5.69
CA ALA A 265 11.34 -15.14 -6.72
C ALA A 265 10.21 -16.12 -6.41
N LEU A 266 9.26 -16.29 -7.32
CA LEU A 266 8.29 -17.37 -7.23
C LEU A 266 8.94 -18.72 -7.54
N ALA A 267 8.68 -19.70 -6.67
CA ALA A 267 9.15 -21.08 -6.81
C ALA A 267 10.67 -21.22 -7.04
N GLY A 268 11.47 -20.27 -6.52
CA GLY A 268 12.92 -20.28 -6.66
C GLY A 268 13.41 -19.93 -8.07
N ALA A 269 12.62 -19.18 -8.83
CA ALA A 269 13.05 -18.65 -10.11
C ALA A 269 14.36 -17.86 -10.01
N THR A 270 15.26 -18.09 -10.98
CA THR A 270 16.46 -17.29 -11.20
C THR A 270 16.34 -16.70 -12.61
N PRO A 271 16.37 -15.37 -12.77
CA PRO A 271 16.42 -14.75 -14.08
C PRO A 271 17.71 -15.14 -14.83
N ASP A 272 17.67 -15.12 -16.16
CA ASP A 272 18.89 -15.23 -16.98
C ASP A 272 19.62 -13.87 -17.07
N GLU A 273 20.93 -13.91 -17.32
CA GLU A 273 21.76 -12.71 -17.51
C GLU A 273 21.20 -11.75 -18.56
N GLY A 274 21.10 -10.47 -18.20
CA GLY A 274 20.66 -9.40 -19.11
C GLY A 274 19.14 -9.30 -19.27
N GLU A 275 18.36 -10.08 -18.53
CA GLU A 275 16.91 -9.96 -18.55
C GLU A 275 16.44 -8.66 -17.90
N VAL A 276 15.39 -8.06 -18.47
CA VAL A 276 14.81 -6.81 -17.99
C VAL A 276 13.33 -7.00 -17.71
N PHE A 277 12.89 -6.51 -16.55
CA PHE A 277 11.54 -6.64 -16.03
C PHE A 277 10.96 -5.25 -15.80
N GLU A 278 9.83 -4.94 -16.41
CA GLU A 278 9.07 -3.73 -16.09
C GLU A 278 8.17 -4.01 -14.88
N ILE A 279 8.42 -3.32 -13.77
CA ILE A 279 7.69 -3.54 -12.51
C ILE A 279 6.59 -2.51 -12.28
N TYR A 280 6.69 -1.33 -12.92
CA TYR A 280 5.63 -0.35 -12.92
C TYR A 280 5.65 0.54 -14.16
N SER A 281 4.50 1.14 -14.46
CA SER A 281 4.34 2.26 -15.39
C SER A 281 3.46 3.36 -14.77
N ALA A 282 3.80 4.63 -15.03
CA ALA A 282 3.09 5.80 -14.55
C ALA A 282 3.17 6.99 -15.53
N SER A 283 2.20 7.91 -15.48
CA SER A 283 2.29 9.14 -16.29
C SER A 283 3.45 10.05 -15.88
N LYS A 284 3.81 10.00 -14.60
CA LYS A 284 4.95 10.71 -14.02
C LYS A 284 5.43 9.99 -12.77
N VAL A 285 6.75 9.89 -12.60
CA VAL A 285 7.38 9.34 -11.41
C VAL A 285 8.03 10.48 -10.62
N PHE A 286 7.99 10.39 -9.30
CA PHE A 286 8.67 11.28 -8.37
C PHE A 286 9.37 10.48 -7.28
N GLY A 287 10.57 10.92 -6.90
CA GLY A 287 11.30 10.35 -5.77
C GLY A 287 11.90 8.98 -6.08
N THR A 288 12.36 8.31 -5.04
CA THR A 288 13.01 6.99 -5.09
C THR A 288 12.47 6.12 -3.96
N PHE A 289 12.73 4.81 -4.01
CA PHE A 289 12.59 3.99 -2.82
C PHE A 289 13.64 4.41 -1.78
N ASP A 290 13.33 4.24 -0.51
CA ASP A 290 14.26 4.42 0.60
C ASP A 290 15.13 3.16 0.83
N ASN A 291 14.61 1.99 0.42
CA ASN A 291 15.29 0.71 0.51
C ASN A 291 14.83 -0.28 -0.58
N ILE A 292 15.65 -1.28 -0.89
CA ILE A 292 15.34 -2.40 -1.78
C ILE A 292 15.80 -3.67 -1.06
N VAL A 293 14.90 -4.62 -0.86
CA VAL A 293 15.20 -5.92 -0.26
C VAL A 293 14.94 -7.03 -1.28
N GLY A 294 15.65 -8.15 -1.14
CA GLY A 294 15.62 -9.22 -2.15
C GLY A 294 16.39 -8.87 -3.43
N SER A 295 17.34 -7.92 -3.35
CA SER A 295 18.16 -7.48 -4.47
C SER A 295 19.11 -8.56 -5.00
N SER A 296 19.52 -9.51 -4.15
CA SER A 296 20.37 -10.66 -4.50
C SER A 296 19.53 -11.91 -4.81
N ILE A 297 19.72 -12.53 -5.99
CA ILE A 297 19.05 -13.78 -6.36
C ILE A 297 20.05 -14.72 -7.02
N GLY A 298 20.22 -15.90 -6.42
CA GLY A 298 21.23 -16.85 -6.85
C GLY A 298 22.62 -16.23 -6.74
N GLU A 299 23.35 -16.21 -7.86
CA GLU A 299 24.70 -15.62 -7.93
C GLU A 299 24.71 -14.16 -8.39
N GLY A 300 23.55 -13.62 -8.78
CA GLY A 300 23.40 -12.29 -9.37
C GLY A 300 22.59 -11.31 -8.52
N SER A 301 22.36 -10.13 -9.10
CA SER A 301 21.65 -9.01 -8.47
C SER A 301 20.85 -8.20 -9.48
N TRP A 302 19.82 -7.51 -8.98
CA TRP A 302 19.06 -6.51 -9.72
C TRP A 302 19.79 -5.18 -9.83
N ILE A 303 19.75 -4.61 -11.03
CA ILE A 303 20.13 -3.24 -11.37
C ILE A 303 18.82 -2.45 -11.56
N PRO A 304 18.39 -1.67 -10.56
CA PRO A 304 17.20 -0.86 -10.67
C PRO A 304 17.41 0.28 -11.67
N GLN A 305 16.41 0.53 -12.50
CA GLN A 305 16.37 1.63 -13.45
C GLN A 305 15.09 2.43 -13.16
N PHE A 306 15.23 3.39 -12.24
CA PHE A 306 14.17 4.30 -11.81
C PHE A 306 14.59 5.75 -12.05
N GLY A 307 13.62 6.66 -12.02
CA GLY A 307 13.89 8.09 -11.91
C GLY A 307 12.82 8.95 -12.55
N ASP A 308 12.83 10.24 -12.20
CA ASP A 308 11.82 11.24 -12.60
C ASP A 308 11.68 11.44 -14.14
N PHE A 309 12.64 10.93 -14.92
CA PHE A 309 12.64 11.01 -16.38
C PHE A 309 12.05 9.77 -17.06
N LEU A 310 11.86 8.68 -16.31
CA LEU A 310 11.27 7.45 -16.82
C LEU A 310 9.81 7.39 -16.41
N SER A 311 8.94 7.04 -17.37
CA SER A 311 7.54 6.73 -17.09
C SER A 311 7.38 5.28 -16.60
N ASN A 312 8.45 4.49 -16.61
CA ASN A 312 8.45 3.09 -16.24
C ASN A 312 9.63 2.76 -15.33
N GLY A 313 9.41 1.82 -14.42
CA GLY A 313 10.44 1.25 -13.57
C GLY A 313 10.88 -0.08 -14.12
N MET A 314 12.18 -0.23 -14.37
CA MET A 314 12.74 -1.48 -14.86
C MET A 314 13.74 -2.06 -13.86
N LEU A 315 13.81 -3.39 -13.80
CA LEU A 315 14.86 -4.13 -13.12
C LEU A 315 15.62 -4.94 -14.16
N ALA A 316 16.92 -4.70 -14.30
CA ALA A 316 17.78 -5.55 -15.12
C ALA A 316 18.51 -6.55 -14.21
N TYR A 317 18.58 -7.82 -14.60
CA TYR A 317 19.33 -8.83 -13.86
C TYR A 317 20.75 -8.97 -14.43
N SER A 318 21.73 -8.99 -13.52
CA SER A 318 23.13 -9.26 -13.81
C SER A 318 23.65 -10.34 -12.86
N GLN A 319 24.54 -11.19 -13.35
CA GLN A 319 25.38 -12.17 -12.67
C GLN A 319 26.85 -11.80 -12.84
N LEU A 320 27.15 -10.80 -13.67
CA LEU A 320 28.49 -10.34 -13.94
C LEU A 320 29.01 -9.51 -12.76
N ARG A 321 29.68 -10.17 -11.80
CA ARG A 321 30.32 -9.50 -10.67
C ARG A 321 31.34 -8.47 -11.12
N GLY A 322 31.40 -7.35 -10.43
CA GLY A 322 32.22 -6.21 -10.79
C GLY A 322 31.65 -5.30 -11.89
N ASN A 323 30.57 -5.68 -12.59
CA ASN A 323 29.85 -4.77 -13.50
C ASN A 323 28.96 -3.84 -12.67
N MET A 324 29.58 -2.85 -12.04
CA MET A 324 28.94 -1.97 -11.06
C MET A 324 28.05 -0.93 -11.72
N ASN A 325 28.30 -0.55 -12.98
CA ASN A 325 27.48 0.41 -13.72
C ASN A 325 26.37 -0.25 -14.58
N GLY A 326 26.30 -1.58 -14.60
CA GLY A 326 25.27 -2.32 -15.32
C GLY A 326 25.35 -2.25 -16.85
N ASP A 327 26.48 -1.87 -17.46
CA ASP A 327 26.63 -1.76 -18.91
C ASP A 327 26.94 -3.11 -19.62
N GLY A 328 27.11 -4.16 -18.83
CA GLY A 328 27.28 -5.54 -19.29
C GLY A 328 28.75 -5.95 -19.45
N VAL A 329 29.69 -5.10 -19.02
CA VAL A 329 31.13 -5.37 -19.05
C VAL A 329 31.73 -5.01 -17.68
N VAL A 330 32.80 -5.70 -17.29
CA VAL A 330 33.63 -5.28 -16.14
C VAL A 330 34.81 -4.51 -16.68
N ASP A 331 34.82 -3.18 -16.55
CA ASP A 331 35.89 -2.31 -17.08
C ASP A 331 36.32 -1.20 -16.10
N GLU A 332 37.18 -0.28 -16.54
CA GLU A 332 37.65 0.80 -15.67
C GLU A 332 36.56 1.78 -15.21
N LYS A 333 35.39 1.80 -15.85
CA LYS A 333 34.25 2.65 -15.44
C LYS A 333 33.58 2.12 -14.19
N ASP A 334 33.68 0.82 -13.91
CA ASP A 334 33.14 0.21 -12.69
C ASP A 334 33.99 0.49 -11.46
N ALA A 335 35.27 0.81 -11.67
CA ALA A 335 36.28 0.86 -10.63
C ALA A 335 35.99 1.88 -9.51
N GLU A 336 35.36 3.01 -9.84
CA GLU A 336 34.97 3.99 -8.80
C GLU A 336 33.82 3.46 -7.96
N LEU A 337 32.75 2.97 -8.58
CA LEU A 337 31.58 2.40 -7.92
C LEU A 337 31.96 1.20 -7.05
N PHE A 338 32.80 0.31 -7.58
CA PHE A 338 33.38 -0.84 -6.87
C PHE A 338 34.12 -0.39 -5.60
N ALA A 339 34.95 0.65 -5.70
CA ALA A 339 35.67 1.18 -4.55
C ALA A 339 34.76 1.86 -3.51
N TYR A 340 33.67 2.50 -3.93
CA TYR A 340 32.66 3.03 -3.00
C TYR A 340 31.96 1.89 -2.25
N ALA A 341 31.54 0.83 -2.95
CA ALA A 341 30.89 -0.33 -2.36
C ALA A 341 31.75 -1.02 -1.28
N ILE A 342 33.08 -1.13 -1.50
CA ILE A 342 34.02 -1.66 -0.48
C ILE A 342 34.22 -0.68 0.68
N ARG A 343 34.26 0.63 0.41
CA ARG A 343 34.62 1.63 1.42
C ARG A 343 33.51 1.86 2.43
N ASP A 344 32.28 1.99 1.94
CA ASP A 344 31.10 2.38 2.69
C ASP A 344 29.86 1.94 1.91
N GLU A 345 29.44 0.70 2.18
CA GLU A 345 28.28 0.05 1.54
C GLU A 345 26.99 0.86 1.73
N ASP A 346 26.79 1.44 2.92
CA ASP A 346 25.61 2.26 3.23
C ASP A 346 25.59 3.53 2.35
N SER A 347 26.70 4.28 2.29
CA SER A 347 26.78 5.46 1.44
C SER A 347 26.66 5.11 -0.04
N TYR A 348 27.23 3.98 -0.48
CA TYR A 348 27.08 3.51 -1.86
C TYR A 348 25.61 3.29 -2.24
N PHE A 349 24.86 2.64 -1.35
CA PHE A 349 23.45 2.35 -1.55
C PHE A 349 22.62 3.63 -1.77
N PHE A 350 22.81 4.64 -0.90
CA PHE A 350 22.06 5.91 -1.01
C PHE A 350 22.53 6.81 -2.16
N ASP A 351 23.84 6.91 -2.40
CA ASP A 351 24.38 7.84 -3.38
C ASP A 351 24.27 7.33 -4.83
N TYR A 352 24.30 6.00 -5.02
CA TYR A 352 24.32 5.41 -6.36
C TYR A 352 23.14 4.47 -6.61
N TYR A 353 22.95 3.44 -5.77
CA TYR A 353 21.98 2.37 -6.05
C TYR A 353 20.52 2.87 -6.13
N LEU A 354 20.09 3.68 -5.16
CA LEU A 354 18.73 4.24 -5.16
C LEU A 354 18.48 5.26 -6.28
N ASN A 355 19.53 5.86 -6.84
CA ASN A 355 19.45 6.77 -7.98
C ASN A 355 19.36 6.03 -9.34
N GLY A 356 19.47 4.70 -9.32
CA GLY A 356 19.34 3.82 -10.48
C GLY A 356 20.61 3.69 -11.34
N PHE A 357 20.58 2.74 -12.27
CA PHE A 357 21.64 2.44 -13.25
C PHE A 357 22.97 1.94 -12.67
N VAL A 358 22.97 1.45 -11.43
CA VAL A 358 24.13 0.76 -10.86
C VAL A 358 23.71 -0.54 -10.20
N ALA A 359 24.62 -1.48 -10.12
CA ALA A 359 24.40 -2.75 -9.46
C ALA A 359 24.46 -2.60 -7.93
N ASP A 360 23.89 -3.56 -7.22
CA ASP A 360 23.97 -3.65 -5.76
C ASP A 360 25.44 -3.79 -5.31
N ALA A 361 25.74 -3.32 -4.10
CA ALA A 361 27.08 -3.48 -3.51
C ALA A 361 27.49 -4.95 -3.39
N PHE A 362 26.54 -5.88 -3.31
CA PHE A 362 26.78 -7.32 -3.40
C PHE A 362 27.57 -7.75 -4.65
N MET A 363 27.51 -6.98 -5.74
CA MET A 363 28.31 -7.26 -6.95
C MET A 363 29.79 -6.93 -6.80
N ALA A 364 30.19 -6.26 -5.70
CA ALA A 364 31.59 -6.00 -5.37
C ALA A 364 32.26 -7.15 -4.59
N ASP A 365 31.50 -8.10 -4.05
CA ASP A 365 32.01 -9.33 -3.43
C ASP A 365 32.47 -10.29 -4.53
N MET A 366 33.72 -10.17 -4.97
CA MET A 366 34.24 -10.91 -6.11
C MET A 366 34.60 -12.36 -5.77
N ASP A 367 34.81 -12.68 -4.49
CA ASP A 367 35.19 -14.03 -4.03
C ASP A 367 34.07 -14.85 -3.38
N LEU A 368 32.87 -14.27 -3.24
CA LEU A 368 31.67 -14.90 -2.68
C LEU A 368 31.79 -15.26 -1.19
N ASP A 369 32.63 -14.56 -0.43
CA ASP A 369 32.76 -14.78 1.01
C ASP A 369 31.66 -14.08 1.84
N GLY A 370 30.83 -13.27 1.18
CA GLY A 370 29.72 -12.52 1.77
C GLY A 370 30.12 -11.15 2.33
N ALA A 371 31.34 -10.67 2.09
CA ALA A 371 31.81 -9.37 2.52
C ALA A 371 32.56 -8.61 1.42
N ASN A 372 32.23 -7.34 1.24
CA ASN A 372 32.98 -6.44 0.36
C ASN A 372 34.28 -6.00 1.06
N THR A 373 35.40 -6.64 0.75
CA THR A 373 36.70 -6.39 1.39
C THR A 373 37.79 -6.01 0.38
N PHE A 374 39.02 -5.79 0.86
CA PHE A 374 40.16 -5.57 -0.03
C PHE A 374 40.63 -6.87 -0.73
N ALA A 375 40.13 -8.05 -0.32
CA ALA A 375 40.42 -9.31 -1.00
C ALA A 375 39.77 -9.37 -2.39
N ASP A 376 38.72 -8.58 -2.63
CA ASP A 376 37.99 -8.53 -3.90
C ASP A 376 38.73 -7.74 -4.99
N ILE A 377 39.60 -6.80 -4.61
CA ILE A 377 40.30 -5.91 -5.56
C ILE A 377 41.11 -6.70 -6.60
N PRO A 378 41.99 -7.66 -6.23
CA PRO A 378 42.72 -8.44 -7.22
C PRO A 378 41.82 -9.19 -8.21
N LEU A 379 40.67 -9.69 -7.76
CA LEU A 379 39.72 -10.43 -8.61
C LEU A 379 38.97 -9.49 -9.56
N PHE A 380 38.55 -8.32 -9.07
CA PHE A 380 37.99 -7.27 -9.91
C PHE A 380 38.98 -6.83 -10.99
N LEU A 381 40.25 -6.58 -10.64
CA LEU A 381 41.28 -6.20 -11.61
C LEU A 381 41.55 -7.30 -12.64
N GLN A 382 41.48 -8.57 -12.23
CA GLN A 382 41.56 -9.70 -13.14
C GLN A 382 40.38 -9.73 -14.12
N ALA A 383 39.16 -9.44 -13.65
CA ALA A 383 37.98 -9.35 -14.50
C ALA A 383 38.07 -8.18 -15.51
N VAL A 384 38.56 -7.01 -15.07
CA VAL A 384 38.84 -5.86 -15.96
C VAL A 384 39.88 -6.21 -17.03
N GLU A 385 40.96 -6.92 -16.67
CA GLU A 385 41.95 -7.33 -17.67
C GLU A 385 41.37 -8.37 -18.65
N ALA A 386 40.52 -9.27 -18.16
CA ALA A 386 39.85 -10.28 -18.98
C ALA A 386 38.87 -9.68 -20.00
N SER A 387 38.28 -8.51 -19.72
CA SER A 387 37.44 -7.78 -20.69
C SER A 387 38.25 -7.02 -21.74
N GLY A 388 39.58 -6.97 -21.60
CA GLY A 388 40.49 -6.23 -22.50
C GLY A 388 40.75 -4.78 -22.05
N SER A 389 40.27 -4.42 -20.86
CA SER A 389 40.37 -3.09 -20.28
C SER A 389 41.63 -2.92 -19.42
N SER A 390 41.92 -1.69 -18.97
CA SER A 390 43.17 -1.40 -18.26
C SER A 390 43.05 -1.59 -16.75
N SER A 391 43.52 -2.73 -16.24
CA SER A 391 43.60 -2.99 -14.79
C SER A 391 44.44 -1.94 -14.04
N ALA A 392 45.46 -1.37 -14.68
CA ALA A 392 46.24 -0.26 -14.12
C ALA A 392 45.40 1.03 -13.94
N ALA A 393 44.54 1.34 -14.92
CA ALA A 393 43.63 2.49 -14.82
C ALA A 393 42.56 2.26 -13.74
N ALA A 394 41.98 1.06 -13.70
CA ALA A 394 41.03 0.65 -12.67
C ALA A 394 41.62 0.74 -11.25
N LEU A 395 42.83 0.20 -11.03
CA LEU A 395 43.52 0.30 -9.74
C LEU A 395 43.79 1.76 -9.34
N SER A 396 44.13 2.62 -10.30
CA SER A 396 44.31 4.05 -10.05
C SER A 396 43.00 4.72 -9.59
N ALA A 397 41.86 4.35 -10.19
CA ALA A 397 40.55 4.86 -9.80
C ALA A 397 40.15 4.36 -8.40
N ILE A 398 40.33 3.06 -8.12
CA ILE A 398 40.07 2.48 -6.80
C ILE A 398 40.91 3.16 -5.72
N THR A 399 42.22 3.29 -5.96
CA THR A 399 43.13 3.92 -5.00
C THR A 399 42.72 5.36 -4.69
N ARG A 400 42.25 6.11 -5.70
CA ARG A 400 41.76 7.48 -5.50
C ARG A 400 40.56 7.55 -4.55
N VAL A 401 39.59 6.64 -4.69
CA VAL A 401 38.39 6.62 -3.83
C VAL A 401 38.71 6.14 -2.41
N LEU A 402 39.57 5.12 -2.27
CA LEU A 402 39.93 4.53 -0.99
C LEU A 402 40.92 5.37 -0.17
N THR A 403 41.79 6.14 -0.83
CA THR A 403 42.74 7.04 -0.13
C THR A 403 42.15 8.41 0.19
N ALA A 404 40.95 8.72 -0.32
CA ALA A 404 40.24 9.97 -0.02
C ALA A 404 39.73 10.07 1.43
N VAL A 405 40.04 9.09 2.30
CA VAL A 405 39.80 9.22 3.74
C VAL A 405 40.49 10.49 4.22
N PRO A 406 39.74 11.50 4.71
CA PRO A 406 40.35 12.69 5.25
C PRO A 406 41.27 12.26 6.39
N GLU A 407 42.57 12.44 6.24
CA GLU A 407 43.45 12.35 7.40
C GLU A 407 42.84 13.23 8.49
N PRO A 408 42.71 12.75 9.74
CA PRO A 408 42.17 13.56 10.81
C PRO A 408 42.93 14.87 10.78
N SER A 409 42.21 16.00 10.69
CA SER A 409 42.87 17.30 10.57
C SER A 409 44.02 17.37 11.60
N ALA A 410 45.16 17.98 11.24
CA ALA A 410 46.30 18.05 12.16
C ALA A 410 45.92 18.56 13.57
N TRP A 411 44.81 19.31 13.65
CA TRP A 411 44.13 19.71 14.89
C TRP A 411 43.50 18.56 15.70
N VAL A 412 42.79 17.61 15.08
CA VAL A 412 42.24 16.41 15.75
C VAL A 412 43.36 15.50 16.22
N LEU A 413 44.39 15.28 15.41
CA LEU A 413 45.56 14.52 15.83
C LEU A 413 46.28 15.23 16.99
N GLY A 414 46.45 16.55 16.89
CA GLY A 414 47.06 17.39 17.92
C GLY A 414 46.27 17.39 19.24
N SER A 415 44.94 17.43 19.19
CA SER A 415 44.08 17.44 20.38
C SER A 415 44.02 16.08 21.08
N LEU A 416 43.98 14.96 20.33
CA LEU A 416 44.13 13.61 20.90
C LEU A 416 45.49 13.43 21.58
N THR A 417 46.55 13.94 20.96
CA THR A 417 47.91 13.90 21.54
C THR A 417 47.98 14.73 22.82
N ALA A 418 47.42 15.95 22.83
CA ALA A 418 47.37 16.79 24.02
C ALA A 418 46.55 16.16 25.15
N LEU A 419 45.41 15.55 24.84
CA LEU A 419 44.56 14.85 25.81
C LEU A 419 45.27 13.63 26.42
N ALA A 420 45.98 12.84 25.61
CA ALA A 420 46.79 11.72 26.10
C ALA A 420 47.89 12.19 27.07
N VAL A 421 48.54 13.33 26.79
CA VAL A 421 49.54 13.93 27.69
C VAL A 421 48.90 14.37 29.02
N VAL A 422 47.70 14.96 28.99
CA VAL A 422 46.97 15.35 30.20
C VAL A 422 46.59 14.13 31.04
N ILE A 423 46.10 13.05 30.43
CA ILE A 423 45.74 11.80 31.12
C ILE A 423 46.99 11.17 31.78
N VAL A 424 48.12 11.12 31.06
CA VAL A 424 49.38 10.59 31.60
C VAL A 424 49.90 11.44 32.78
N LYS A 425 49.75 12.77 32.71
CA LYS A 425 50.10 13.65 33.83
C LYS A 425 49.15 13.48 35.02
N ALA A 426 47.85 13.32 34.79
CA ALA A 426 46.84 13.14 35.84
C ALA A 426 46.96 11.78 36.56
N LYS A 427 47.46 10.73 35.88
CA LYS A 427 47.70 9.40 36.47
C LYS A 427 48.92 9.28 37.36
N ARG A 428 49.72 10.35 37.56
CA ARG A 428 50.72 10.38 38.64
C ARG A 428 50.01 10.53 39.99
N ILE A 429 49.35 9.45 40.42
CA ILE A 429 48.83 9.30 41.77
C ILE A 429 50.05 9.33 42.72
N PRO A 430 50.07 10.22 43.72
CA PRO A 430 51.14 10.23 44.71
C PRO A 430 51.15 8.87 45.42
N ARG A 431 52.32 8.21 45.45
CA ARG A 431 52.52 7.02 46.28
C ARG A 431 52.36 7.46 47.73
N CYS A 432 51.32 6.98 48.41
CA CYS A 432 51.20 7.16 49.85
C CYS A 432 52.42 6.51 50.55
N PRO A 433 53.00 7.17 51.56
CA PRO A 433 54.11 6.65 52.35
C PRO A 433 53.72 5.48 53.24
#